data_AF-A0A1F3JPY4-F1
#
_entry.id   AF-A0A1F3JPY4-F1
#
_cell.length_a   1.000
_cell.length_b   1.000
_cell.length_c   1.000
_cell.angle_alpha   90.00
_cell.angle_beta   90.00
_cell.angle_gamma   90.00
#
_symmetry.space_group_name_H-M   'P 1'
#
loop_
_entity.id
_entity.type
_entity.pdbx_description
1 polymer ?
#
loop_
_entity_poly.entity_id
_entity_poly.type
_entity_poly.pdbx_seq_one_letter_code
_entity_poly.pdbx_strand_id
1 'polypeptide(L)'
;MNKGVLVWGYLSSFILLLGSIFMNMDFMAGKVLYLIGFMAFNIGYLIPLFYVIFQENQENKIGMVLVFGILGFLVFLTGVSFFVVNWGGGIVLIYVGGGILILAILSIIILFRRFYETHIDSWFPVLIFGVFIVVSLLTGMVHRQVMRSFTVENKENVELLYSVQKKNNELFRQLIMLDTLKNPRFTGLKKNSFILRNESRKMNQYIEDLKLQIIKEVEGDTYKMFEGKAFDNLVPVQSNVEINSVNRFMLKKRGGKAYELKELIFNYKTILFSLIPDEQVWLHEYVSITMNTKTYELNNRRFNRTWEYQQFYNFPMIAVLSALSNIQWKISLVEGELLNYYYQEALKLGRGNLPVLHEPLDSISLNSM
;
A
#
# COMPACT_ATOMS: atom_id res chain seq x y z
N MET A 1 -26.67 39.64 12.12
CA MET A 1 -26.50 38.28 12.68
C MET A 1 -26.48 38.31 14.21
N ASN A 2 -27.24 37.44 14.88
CA ASN A 2 -27.30 37.41 16.35
C ASN A 2 -25.94 37.00 16.96
N LYS A 3 -25.51 37.69 18.02
CA LYS A 3 -24.24 37.41 18.73
C LYS A 3 -24.13 35.93 19.16
N GLY A 4 -25.24 35.27 19.46
CA GLY A 4 -25.28 33.85 19.81
C GLY A 4 -24.80 32.92 18.69
N VAL A 5 -25.11 33.22 17.42
CA VAL A 5 -24.68 32.40 16.27
C VAL A 5 -23.16 32.48 16.11
N LEU A 6 -22.58 33.68 16.24
CA LEU A 6 -21.13 33.88 16.20
C LEU A 6 -20.42 33.10 17.31
N VAL A 7 -20.90 33.20 18.55
CA VAL A 7 -20.34 32.48 19.70
C VAL A 7 -20.39 30.96 19.47
N TRP A 8 -21.50 30.45 18.94
CA TRP A 8 -21.64 29.04 18.59
C TRP A 8 -20.68 28.60 17.48
N GLY A 9 -20.48 29.45 16.46
CA GLY A 9 -19.50 29.23 15.40
C GLY A 9 -18.08 29.09 15.93
N TYR A 10 -17.66 29.98 16.85
CA TYR A 10 -16.34 29.88 17.46
C TYR A 10 -16.20 28.63 18.32
N LEU A 11 -17.20 28.31 19.13
CA LEU A 11 -17.18 27.14 20.01
C LEU A 11 -17.08 25.84 19.21
N SER A 12 -17.91 25.68 18.18
CA SER A 12 -17.90 24.50 17.32
C SER A 12 -16.61 24.38 16.49
N SER A 13 -16.06 25.50 16.00
CA SER A 13 -14.75 25.51 15.33
C SER A 13 -13.61 25.08 16.26
N PHE A 14 -13.65 25.49 17.53
CA PHE A 14 -12.67 25.08 18.54
C PHE A 14 -12.74 23.58 18.83
N ILE A 15 -13.95 23.02 18.96
CA ILE A 15 -14.16 21.57 19.14
C ILE A 15 -13.65 20.79 17.92
N LEU A 16 -13.91 21.29 16.70
CA LEU A 16 -13.43 20.68 15.45
C LEU A 16 -11.89 20.68 15.40
N LEU A 17 -11.25 21.79 15.78
CA LEU A 17 -9.80 21.90 15.87
C LEU A 17 -9.20 20.91 16.89
N LEU A 18 -9.78 20.82 18.09
CA LEU A 18 -9.35 19.84 19.10
C LEU A 18 -9.52 18.40 18.61
N GLY A 19 -10.65 18.10 17.96
CA GLY A 19 -10.90 16.80 17.36
C GLY A 19 -9.85 16.43 16.31
N SER A 20 -9.48 17.39 15.44
CA SER A 20 -8.43 17.22 14.44
C SER A 20 -7.05 16.95 15.05
N ILE A 21 -6.68 17.68 16.10
CA ILE A 21 -5.42 17.46 16.83
C ILE A 21 -5.39 16.06 17.45
N PHE A 22 -6.45 15.64 18.15
CA PHE A 22 -6.51 14.31 18.76
C PHE A 22 -6.57 13.17 17.75
N MET A 23 -7.20 13.40 16.60
CA MET A 23 -7.19 12.44 15.50
C MET A 23 -5.78 12.24 14.95
N ASN A 24 -4.97 13.30 14.82
CA ASN A 24 -3.56 13.21 14.43
C ASN A 24 -2.68 12.52 15.49
N MET A 25 -3.16 12.39 16.73
CA MET A 25 -2.49 11.65 17.81
C MET A 25 -2.96 10.19 17.91
N ASP A 26 -3.71 9.69 16.92
CA ASP A 26 -4.30 8.33 16.87
C ASP A 26 -5.31 8.03 18.01
N PHE A 27 -5.88 9.05 18.66
CA PHE A 27 -6.92 8.82 19.66
C PHE A 27 -8.28 8.55 18.99
N MET A 28 -8.90 7.41 19.32
CA MET A 28 -10.23 7.04 18.82
C MET A 28 -11.30 8.09 19.16
N ALA A 29 -11.20 8.73 20.33
CA ALA A 29 -12.07 9.82 20.74
C ALA A 29 -11.92 11.08 19.85
N GLY A 30 -10.77 11.27 19.20
CA GLY A 30 -10.52 12.40 18.30
C GLY A 30 -11.45 12.41 17.09
N LYS A 31 -11.71 11.23 16.49
CA LYS A 31 -12.65 11.07 15.37
C LYS A 31 -14.09 11.46 15.76
N VAL A 32 -14.53 11.02 16.94
CA VAL A 32 -15.87 11.33 17.46
C VAL A 32 -15.98 12.82 17.78
N LEU A 33 -14.98 13.40 18.43
CA LEU A 33 -14.94 14.82 18.77
C LEU A 33 -14.94 15.71 17.53
N TYR A 34 -14.20 15.32 16.48
CA TYR A 34 -14.19 15.99 15.19
C TYR A 34 -15.58 16.00 14.55
N LEU A 35 -16.26 14.85 14.51
CA LEU A 35 -17.63 14.73 13.97
C LEU A 35 -18.64 15.58 14.77
N ILE A 36 -18.55 15.59 16.09
CA ILE A 36 -19.42 16.42 16.95
C ILE A 36 -19.17 17.90 16.66
N GLY A 37 -17.91 18.34 16.62
CA GLY A 37 -17.55 19.72 16.29
C GLY A 37 -18.06 20.12 14.90
N PHE A 38 -17.89 19.24 13.92
CA PHE A 38 -18.38 19.44 12.57
C PHE A 38 -19.92 19.53 12.50
N MET A 39 -20.66 18.62 13.14
CA MET A 39 -22.13 18.69 13.18
C MET A 39 -22.61 19.95 13.89
N ALA A 40 -22.00 20.32 15.02
CA ALA A 40 -22.33 21.54 15.75
C ALA A 40 -22.06 22.80 14.92
N PHE A 41 -20.99 22.81 14.11
CA PHE A 41 -20.64 23.91 13.21
C PHE A 41 -21.66 24.03 12.07
N ASN A 42 -22.04 22.93 11.43
CA ASN A 42 -23.01 22.95 10.35
C ASN A 42 -24.39 23.39 10.84
N ILE A 43 -24.89 22.78 11.92
CA ILE A 43 -26.25 23.01 12.40
C ILE A 43 -26.38 24.36 13.09
N GLY A 44 -25.45 24.73 13.96
CA GLY A 44 -25.61 25.92 14.80
C GLY A 44 -24.95 27.18 14.27
N TYR A 45 -24.09 27.08 13.24
CA TYR A 45 -23.47 28.25 12.62
C TYR A 45 -23.81 28.39 11.14
N LEU A 46 -23.48 27.39 10.30
CA LEU A 46 -23.67 27.52 8.85
C LEU A 46 -25.15 27.65 8.47
N ILE A 47 -26.04 26.78 8.94
CA ILE A 47 -27.47 26.86 8.59
C ILE A 47 -28.09 28.21 9.00
N PRO A 48 -27.92 28.71 10.24
CA PRO A 48 -28.40 30.04 10.62
C PRO A 48 -27.78 31.19 9.82
N LEU A 49 -26.47 31.13 9.54
CA LEU A 49 -25.79 32.13 8.71
C LEU A 49 -26.42 32.19 7.31
N PHE A 50 -26.63 31.03 6.70
CA PHE A 50 -27.27 30.94 5.40
C PHE A 50 -28.73 31.37 5.41
N TYR A 51 -29.47 31.12 6.49
CA TYR A 51 -30.83 31.61 6.66
C TYR A 51 -30.89 33.14 6.66
N VAL A 52 -29.95 33.81 7.35
CA VAL A 52 -29.85 35.28 7.35
C VAL A 52 -29.53 35.79 5.94
N ILE A 53 -28.54 35.20 5.26
CA ILE A 53 -28.20 35.55 3.88
C ILE A 53 -29.39 35.34 2.94
N PHE A 54 -30.17 34.28 3.15
CA PHE A 54 -31.37 34.01 2.37
C PHE A 54 -32.46 35.06 2.61
N GLN A 55 -32.71 35.45 3.86
CA GLN A 55 -33.67 36.51 4.19
C GLN A 55 -33.29 37.85 3.55
N GLU A 56 -32.01 38.22 3.58
CA GLU A 56 -31.52 39.46 2.97
C GLU A 56 -31.64 39.49 1.44
N ASN A 57 -31.73 38.32 0.79
CA ASN A 57 -31.77 38.19 -0.67
C ASN A 57 -33.12 37.70 -1.23
N GLN A 58 -34.21 37.75 -0.43
CA GLN A 58 -35.53 37.23 -0.86
C GLN A 58 -36.16 37.96 -2.05
N GLU A 59 -35.81 39.22 -2.30
CA GLU A 59 -36.44 40.02 -3.37
C GLU A 59 -36.04 39.56 -4.78
N ASN A 60 -34.99 38.74 -4.92
CA ASN A 60 -34.51 38.25 -6.20
C ASN A 60 -34.82 36.76 -6.39
N LYS A 61 -35.16 36.34 -7.62
CA LYS A 61 -35.31 34.92 -8.05
C LYS A 61 -34.08 34.02 -7.79
N ILE A 62 -33.04 34.60 -7.20
CA ILE A 62 -31.80 33.99 -6.72
C ILE A 62 -32.05 33.10 -5.49
N GLY A 63 -33.14 33.31 -4.73
CA GLY A 63 -33.44 32.56 -3.51
C GLY A 63 -33.42 31.04 -3.66
N MET A 64 -34.04 30.49 -4.72
CA MET A 64 -34.00 29.04 -4.95
C MET A 64 -32.58 28.52 -5.25
N VAL A 65 -31.79 29.27 -6.01
CA VAL A 65 -30.43 28.86 -6.38
C VAL A 65 -29.50 28.89 -5.17
N LEU A 66 -29.68 29.87 -4.27
CA LEU A 66 -29.00 29.90 -2.98
C LEU A 66 -29.33 28.66 -2.15
N VAL A 67 -30.60 28.26 -2.05
CA VAL A 67 -31.01 27.07 -1.29
C VAL A 67 -30.35 25.80 -1.83
N PHE A 68 -30.34 25.59 -3.14
CA PHE A 68 -29.64 24.45 -3.74
C PHE A 68 -28.12 24.50 -3.55
N GLY A 69 -27.51 25.69 -3.65
CA GLY A 69 -26.09 25.88 -3.36
C GLY A 69 -25.73 25.54 -1.91
N ILE A 70 -26.56 25.97 -0.94
CA ILE A 70 -26.39 25.66 0.48
C ILE A 70 -26.51 24.16 0.73
N LEU A 71 -27.53 23.52 0.15
CA LEU A 71 -27.75 22.09 0.32
C LEU A 71 -26.61 21.27 -0.30
N GLY A 72 -26.15 21.65 -1.50
CA GLY A 72 -24.96 21.06 -2.12
C GLY A 72 -23.70 21.24 -1.27
N PHE A 73 -23.53 22.42 -0.66
CA PHE A 73 -22.41 22.70 0.24
C PHE A 73 -22.41 21.83 1.50
N LEU A 74 -23.56 21.68 2.16
CA LEU A 74 -23.69 20.84 3.35
C LEU A 74 -23.40 19.36 3.03
N VAL A 75 -23.91 18.86 1.90
CA VAL A 75 -23.63 17.49 1.44
C VAL A 75 -22.14 17.31 1.13
N PHE A 76 -21.52 18.30 0.46
CA PHE A 76 -20.10 18.29 0.15
C PHE A 76 -19.23 18.26 1.42
N LEU A 77 -19.47 19.17 2.36
CA LEU A 77 -18.72 19.24 3.62
C LEU A 77 -18.89 17.96 4.45
N THR A 78 -20.09 17.38 4.46
CA THR A 78 -20.35 16.09 5.12
C THR A 78 -19.51 14.98 4.49
N GLY A 79 -19.43 14.97 3.16
CA GLY A 79 -18.56 14.05 2.42
C GLY A 79 -17.08 14.24 2.75
N VAL A 80 -16.59 15.48 2.85
CA VAL A 80 -15.21 15.79 3.28
C VAL A 80 -14.96 15.26 4.70
N SER A 81 -15.89 15.46 5.62
CA SER A 81 -15.74 14.99 7.00
C SER A 81 -15.71 13.46 7.09
N PHE A 82 -16.55 12.78 6.32
CA PHE A 82 -16.54 11.31 6.26
C PHE A 82 -15.24 10.81 5.66
N PHE A 83 -14.73 11.47 4.61
CA PHE A 83 -13.44 11.16 4.02
C PHE A 83 -12.30 11.32 5.04
N VAL A 84 -12.26 12.44 5.78
CA VAL A 84 -11.25 12.71 6.81
C VAL A 84 -11.27 11.68 7.94
N VAL A 85 -12.45 11.18 8.32
CA VAL A 85 -12.60 10.19 9.40
C VAL A 85 -12.42 8.73 8.94
N ASN A 86 -12.27 8.52 7.62
CA ASN A 86 -12.30 7.21 6.95
C ASN A 86 -13.63 6.46 7.13
N TRP A 87 -14.74 7.17 7.07
CA TRP A 87 -16.07 6.57 6.96
C TRP A 87 -16.45 6.36 5.49
N GLY A 88 -17.05 5.22 5.21
CA GLY A 88 -17.48 4.85 3.86
C GLY A 88 -18.43 5.88 3.24
N GLY A 89 -18.39 6.01 1.92
CA GLY A 89 -19.29 6.89 1.16
C GLY A 89 -18.90 8.38 1.11
N GLY A 90 -17.85 8.82 1.82
CA GLY A 90 -17.40 10.22 1.80
C GLY A 90 -17.12 10.76 0.39
N ILE A 91 -16.44 9.97 -0.44
CA ILE A 91 -16.14 10.32 -1.84
C ILE A 91 -17.42 10.52 -2.66
N VAL A 92 -18.43 9.65 -2.47
CA VAL A 92 -19.71 9.74 -3.19
C VAL A 92 -20.43 11.03 -2.82
N LEU A 93 -20.48 11.37 -1.52
CA LEU A 93 -21.08 12.61 -1.02
C LEU A 93 -20.33 13.86 -1.53
N ILE A 94 -18.99 13.82 -1.60
CA ILE A 94 -18.19 14.89 -2.19
C ILE A 94 -18.58 15.12 -3.65
N TYR A 95 -18.72 14.07 -4.46
CA TYR A 95 -19.12 14.21 -5.86
C TYR A 95 -20.57 14.69 -6.02
N VAL A 96 -21.51 14.15 -5.23
CA VAL A 96 -22.92 14.57 -5.28
C VAL A 96 -23.07 16.03 -4.85
N GLY A 97 -22.49 16.41 -3.70
CA GLY A 97 -22.51 17.79 -3.21
C GLY A 97 -21.80 18.75 -4.15
N GLY A 98 -20.64 18.36 -4.68
CA GLY A 98 -19.91 19.12 -5.68
C GLY A 98 -20.70 19.30 -6.99
N GLY A 99 -21.40 18.27 -7.45
CA GLY A 99 -22.28 18.35 -8.63
C GLY A 99 -23.43 19.34 -8.43
N ILE A 100 -24.10 19.30 -7.27
CA ILE A 100 -25.17 20.25 -6.92
C ILE A 100 -24.62 21.68 -6.88
N LEU A 101 -23.42 21.88 -6.31
CA LEU A 101 -22.76 23.19 -6.27
C LEU A 101 -22.44 23.73 -7.66
N ILE A 102 -21.90 22.90 -8.56
CA ILE A 102 -21.62 23.29 -9.95
C ILE A 102 -22.92 23.72 -10.64
N LEU A 103 -24.00 22.97 -10.48
CA LEU A 103 -25.31 23.31 -11.06
C LEU A 103 -25.88 24.62 -10.48
N ALA A 104 -25.73 24.86 -9.18
CA ALA A 104 -26.11 26.12 -8.55
C ALA A 104 -25.30 27.29 -9.12
N ILE A 105 -23.97 27.16 -9.24
CA ILE A 105 -23.09 28.19 -9.79
C ILE A 105 -23.42 28.48 -11.27
N LEU A 106 -23.62 27.44 -12.09
CA LEU A 106 -24.02 27.63 -13.49
C LEU A 106 -25.36 28.36 -13.60
N SER A 107 -26.30 28.05 -12.71
CA SER A 107 -27.60 28.74 -12.65
C SER A 107 -27.44 30.22 -12.28
N ILE A 108 -26.56 30.53 -11.32
CA ILE A 108 -26.19 31.92 -10.96
C ILE A 108 -25.60 32.62 -12.18
N ILE A 109 -24.59 32.05 -12.84
CA ILE A 109 -23.92 32.66 -14.00
C ILE A 109 -24.91 32.96 -15.13
N ILE A 110 -25.83 32.04 -15.42
CA ILE A 110 -26.86 32.23 -16.46
C ILE A 110 -27.83 33.36 -16.08
N LEU A 111 -28.25 33.43 -14.81
CA LEU A 111 -29.17 34.47 -14.34
C LEU A 111 -28.51 35.85 -14.23
N PHE A 112 -27.23 35.90 -13.82
CA PHE A 112 -26.45 37.13 -13.65
C PHE A 112 -25.84 37.69 -14.93
N ARG A 113 -25.78 36.90 -16.03
CA ARG A 113 -25.42 37.43 -17.36
C ARG A 113 -26.33 38.59 -17.80
N ARG A 114 -27.45 38.81 -17.11
CA ARG A 114 -28.41 39.91 -17.35
C ARG A 114 -28.20 41.18 -16.50
N PHE A 115 -27.32 41.17 -15.49
CA PHE A 115 -27.10 42.30 -14.58
C PHE A 115 -25.61 42.47 -14.25
N TYR A 116 -24.91 43.28 -15.05
CA TYR A 116 -23.47 43.51 -14.98
C TYR A 116 -23.09 44.77 -14.18
N GLU A 117 -23.84 45.08 -13.13
CA GLU A 117 -23.56 46.24 -12.26
C GLU A 117 -23.85 45.89 -10.81
N THR A 118 -22.93 45.22 -10.10
CA THR A 118 -22.83 45.31 -8.64
C THR A 118 -21.47 44.82 -8.15
N HIS A 119 -21.01 45.43 -7.06
CA HIS A 119 -19.66 45.39 -6.53
C HIS A 119 -19.10 43.98 -6.24
N ILE A 120 -17.77 43.92 -6.32
CA ILE A 120 -16.87 42.75 -6.34
C ILE A 120 -16.86 41.91 -5.04
N ASP A 121 -17.77 42.13 -4.09
CA ASP A 121 -17.77 41.39 -2.81
C ASP A 121 -18.34 39.95 -2.89
N SER A 122 -19.04 39.61 -3.99
CA SER A 122 -19.69 38.29 -4.16
C SER A 122 -18.78 37.19 -4.74
N TRP A 123 -17.58 37.52 -5.23
CA TRP A 123 -16.70 36.56 -5.91
C TRP A 123 -15.77 35.79 -4.96
N PHE A 124 -15.51 36.34 -3.77
CA PHE A 124 -14.56 35.77 -2.82
C PHE A 124 -14.97 34.38 -2.29
N PRO A 125 -16.25 34.11 -1.97
CA PRO A 125 -16.69 32.76 -1.60
C PRO A 125 -16.49 31.78 -2.76
N VAL A 126 -16.87 32.14 -3.99
CA VAL A 126 -16.74 31.29 -5.19
C VAL A 126 -15.28 30.89 -5.44
N LEU A 127 -14.33 31.81 -5.22
CA LEU A 127 -12.91 31.56 -5.41
C LEU A 127 -12.37 30.60 -4.34
N ILE A 128 -12.72 30.82 -3.06
CA ILE A 128 -12.41 29.87 -1.97
C ILE A 128 -13.01 28.50 -2.25
N PHE A 129 -14.25 28.45 -2.73
CA PHE A 129 -14.95 27.22 -3.12
C PHE A 129 -14.28 26.47 -4.26
N GLY A 130 -13.89 27.18 -5.32
CA GLY A 130 -13.14 26.63 -6.43
C GLY A 130 -11.82 26.03 -5.97
N VAL A 131 -11.10 26.73 -5.08
CA VAL A 131 -9.85 26.21 -4.49
C VAL A 131 -10.11 24.94 -3.67
N PHE A 132 -11.16 24.87 -2.84
CA PHE A 132 -11.48 23.66 -2.07
C PHE A 132 -11.87 22.47 -2.94
N ILE A 133 -12.65 22.69 -4.01
CA ILE A 133 -13.02 21.64 -4.97
C ILE A 133 -11.77 21.13 -5.70
N VAL A 134 -10.93 22.04 -6.20
CA VAL A 134 -9.70 21.69 -6.89
C VAL A 134 -8.75 20.93 -5.96
N VAL A 135 -8.52 21.41 -4.73
CA VAL A 135 -7.66 20.71 -3.75
C VAL A 135 -8.19 19.32 -3.40
N SER A 136 -9.51 19.16 -3.24
CA SER A 136 -10.13 17.85 -2.97
C SER A 136 -10.00 16.89 -4.15
N LEU A 137 -10.20 17.37 -5.38
CA LEU A 137 -10.04 16.58 -6.60
C LEU A 137 -8.56 16.17 -6.82
N LEU A 138 -7.63 17.10 -6.62
CA LEU A 138 -6.19 16.85 -6.73
C LEU A 138 -5.73 15.81 -5.69
N THR A 139 -6.20 15.92 -4.44
CA THR A 139 -5.86 14.98 -3.37
C THR A 139 -6.37 13.57 -3.69
N GLY A 140 -7.60 13.45 -4.19
CA GLY A 140 -8.17 12.18 -4.62
C GLY A 140 -7.44 11.55 -5.83
N MET A 141 -6.99 12.36 -6.78
CA MET A 141 -6.25 11.89 -7.96
C MET A 141 -4.85 11.36 -7.61
N VAL A 142 -4.10 12.09 -6.79
CA VAL A 142 -2.75 11.67 -6.34
C VAL A 142 -2.82 10.32 -5.63
N HIS A 143 -3.82 10.12 -4.77
CA HIS A 143 -4.01 8.86 -4.07
C HIS A 143 -4.27 7.68 -5.03
N ARG A 144 -5.15 7.85 -6.02
CA ARG A 144 -5.43 6.79 -7.01
C ARG A 144 -4.21 6.44 -7.86
N GLN A 145 -3.42 7.43 -8.24
CA GLN A 145 -2.21 7.21 -9.04
C GLN A 145 -1.15 6.43 -8.26
N VAL A 146 -0.93 6.77 -6.99
CA VAL A 146 -0.01 6.04 -6.10
C VAL A 146 -0.52 4.62 -5.83
N MET A 147 -1.82 4.42 -5.64
CA MET A 147 -2.36 3.06 -5.48
C MET A 147 -2.22 2.22 -6.75
N ARG A 148 -2.38 2.83 -7.93
CA ARG A 148 -2.17 2.16 -9.21
C ARG A 148 -0.71 1.76 -9.40
N SER A 149 0.27 2.58 -8.98
CA SER A 149 1.68 2.19 -9.10
C SER A 149 2.01 0.96 -8.25
N PHE A 150 1.55 0.90 -7.00
CA PHE A 150 1.72 -0.30 -6.15
C PHE A 150 1.01 -1.53 -6.73
N THR A 151 -0.13 -1.31 -7.38
CA THR A 151 -0.88 -2.39 -8.03
C THR A 151 -0.11 -2.97 -9.21
N VAL A 152 0.43 -2.11 -10.08
CA VAL A 152 1.23 -2.52 -11.24
C VAL A 152 2.52 -3.20 -10.78
N GLU A 153 3.24 -2.59 -9.84
CA GLU A 153 4.46 -3.14 -9.25
C GLU A 153 4.22 -4.54 -8.65
N ASN A 154 3.14 -4.71 -7.88
CA ASN A 154 2.83 -6.02 -7.32
C ASN A 154 2.53 -7.06 -8.41
N LYS A 155 1.82 -6.68 -9.48
CA LYS A 155 1.55 -7.58 -10.60
C LYS A 155 2.85 -8.02 -11.28
N GLU A 156 3.74 -7.08 -11.58
CA GLU A 156 5.06 -7.37 -12.16
C GLU A 156 5.88 -8.28 -11.25
N ASN A 157 5.91 -8.01 -9.94
CA ASN A 157 6.61 -8.84 -8.96
C ASN A 157 6.07 -10.28 -8.93
N VAL A 158 4.75 -10.48 -9.03
CA VAL A 158 4.13 -11.81 -9.06
C VAL A 158 4.48 -12.56 -10.36
N GLU A 159 4.45 -11.89 -11.51
CA GLU A 159 4.85 -12.49 -12.78
C GLU A 159 6.33 -12.91 -12.78
N LEU A 160 7.21 -12.04 -12.24
CA LEU A 160 8.63 -12.35 -12.06
C LEU A 160 8.85 -13.49 -11.07
N LEU A 161 8.13 -13.50 -9.94
CA LEU A 161 8.17 -14.58 -8.96
C LEU A 161 7.87 -15.94 -9.61
N TYR A 162 6.79 -16.04 -10.40
CA TYR A 162 6.43 -17.27 -11.09
C TYR A 162 7.51 -17.71 -12.08
N SER A 163 8.07 -16.78 -12.84
CA SER A 163 9.16 -17.05 -13.79
C SER A 163 10.42 -17.59 -13.08
N VAL A 164 10.83 -16.96 -11.97
CA VAL A 164 11.98 -17.40 -11.17
C VAL A 164 11.71 -18.76 -10.54
N GLN A 165 10.53 -18.99 -9.96
CA GLN A 165 10.17 -20.29 -9.39
C GLN A 165 10.19 -21.41 -10.44
N LYS A 166 9.72 -21.13 -11.66
CA LYS A 166 9.80 -22.08 -12.78
C LYS A 166 11.26 -22.42 -13.11
N LYS A 167 12.13 -21.40 -13.20
CA LYS A 167 13.57 -21.58 -13.40
C LYS A 167 14.20 -22.41 -12.28
N ASN A 168 13.90 -22.11 -11.02
CA ASN A 168 14.43 -22.85 -9.86
C ASN A 168 14.00 -24.31 -9.87
N ASN A 169 12.74 -24.59 -10.22
CA ASN A 169 12.23 -25.95 -10.32
C ASN A 169 12.97 -26.75 -11.40
N GLU A 170 13.28 -26.13 -12.53
CA GLU A 170 14.03 -26.76 -13.61
C GLU A 170 15.49 -27.01 -13.21
N LEU A 171 16.16 -26.01 -12.63
CA LEU A 171 17.52 -26.14 -12.11
C LEU A 171 17.64 -27.24 -11.06
N PHE A 172 16.67 -27.34 -10.15
CA PHE A 172 16.62 -28.43 -9.19
C PHE A 172 16.49 -29.79 -9.87
N ARG A 173 15.63 -29.93 -10.89
CA ARG A 173 15.47 -31.20 -11.63
C ARG A 173 16.79 -31.61 -12.28
N GLN A 174 17.47 -30.67 -12.94
CA GLN A 174 18.77 -30.90 -13.56
C GLN A 174 19.82 -31.32 -12.53
N LEU A 175 19.85 -30.66 -11.37
CA LEU A 175 20.72 -31.07 -10.25
C LEU A 175 20.44 -32.50 -9.81
N ILE A 176 19.18 -32.91 -9.66
CA ILE A 176 18.85 -34.30 -9.27
C ILE A 176 19.20 -35.31 -10.37
N MET A 177 19.13 -34.94 -11.65
CA MET A 177 19.52 -35.84 -12.76
C MET A 177 21.02 -36.17 -12.77
N LEU A 178 21.87 -35.35 -12.16
CA LEU A 178 23.32 -35.59 -12.07
C LEU A 178 23.71 -36.68 -11.04
N ASP A 179 22.74 -37.36 -10.42
CA ASP A 179 22.91 -38.39 -9.37
C ASP A 179 23.49 -39.74 -9.86
N THR A 180 24.04 -39.78 -11.07
CA THR A 180 24.49 -41.02 -11.74
C THR A 180 25.80 -41.59 -11.18
N LEU A 181 26.47 -40.91 -10.25
CA LEU A 181 27.88 -41.19 -9.91
C LEU A 181 28.15 -41.84 -8.54
N LYS A 182 27.14 -42.11 -7.70
CA LYS A 182 27.32 -42.65 -6.31
C LYS A 182 28.43 -41.94 -5.49
N ASN A 183 28.67 -40.64 -5.76
CA ASN A 183 29.71 -39.87 -5.08
C ASN A 183 29.16 -39.32 -3.74
N PRO A 184 29.79 -39.62 -2.58
CA PRO A 184 29.33 -39.13 -1.27
C PRO A 184 29.20 -37.60 -1.18
N ARG A 185 30.07 -36.84 -1.87
CA ARG A 185 29.98 -35.37 -1.92
C ARG A 185 28.72 -34.91 -2.65
N PHE A 186 28.34 -35.62 -3.70
CA PHE A 186 27.09 -35.37 -4.42
C PHE A 186 25.87 -35.65 -3.55
N THR A 187 25.90 -36.70 -2.71
CA THR A 187 24.84 -36.99 -1.75
C THR A 187 24.62 -35.84 -0.75
N GLY A 188 25.70 -35.18 -0.30
CA GLY A 188 25.62 -33.98 0.55
C GLY A 188 24.95 -32.80 -0.16
N LEU A 189 25.38 -32.48 -1.39
CA LEU A 189 24.77 -31.41 -2.20
C LEU A 189 23.28 -31.65 -2.47
N LYS A 190 22.91 -32.89 -2.79
CA LYS A 190 21.52 -33.31 -2.99
C LYS A 190 20.70 -33.10 -1.71
N LYS A 191 21.20 -33.55 -0.56
CA LYS A 191 20.52 -33.34 0.72
C LYS A 191 20.30 -31.85 1.00
N ASN A 192 21.33 -31.02 0.81
CA ASN A 192 21.24 -29.58 1.04
C ASN A 192 20.25 -28.90 0.08
N SER A 193 20.20 -29.31 -1.20
CA SER A 193 19.23 -28.77 -2.15
C SER A 193 17.79 -29.13 -1.81
N PHE A 194 17.54 -30.33 -1.27
CA PHE A 194 16.22 -30.71 -0.77
C PHE A 194 15.81 -29.88 0.45
N ILE A 195 16.72 -29.68 1.41
CA ILE A 195 16.46 -28.83 2.58
C ILE A 195 16.14 -27.41 2.12
N LEU A 196 16.99 -26.82 1.29
CA LEU A 196 16.80 -25.49 0.72
C LEU A 196 15.39 -25.35 0.13
N ARG A 197 15.03 -26.23 -0.83
CA ARG A 197 13.76 -26.14 -1.53
C ARG A 197 12.56 -26.31 -0.59
N ASN A 198 12.67 -27.19 0.40
CA ASN A 198 11.60 -27.41 1.37
C ASN A 198 11.37 -26.17 2.24
N GLU A 199 12.45 -25.57 2.75
CA GLU A 199 12.35 -24.37 3.58
C GLU A 199 11.92 -23.13 2.79
N SER A 200 12.41 -22.96 1.55
CA SER A 200 11.95 -21.88 0.66
C SER A 200 10.45 -22.00 0.35
N ARG A 201 9.95 -23.21 0.10
CA ARG A 201 8.52 -23.46 -0.14
C ARG A 201 7.66 -23.19 1.09
N LYS A 202 8.08 -23.66 2.28
CA LYS A 202 7.39 -23.37 3.54
C LYS A 202 7.27 -21.86 3.78
N MET A 203 8.35 -21.12 3.58
CA MET A 203 8.36 -19.67 3.76
C MET A 203 7.45 -18.97 2.75
N ASN A 204 7.53 -19.35 1.46
CA ASN A 204 6.67 -18.80 0.43
C ASN A 204 5.18 -19.08 0.70
N GLN A 205 4.85 -20.29 1.17
CA GLN A 205 3.48 -20.67 1.52
C GLN A 205 2.97 -19.90 2.74
N TYR A 206 3.78 -19.73 3.79
CA TYR A 206 3.42 -18.89 4.93
C TYR A 206 3.08 -17.45 4.48
N ILE A 207 3.89 -16.87 3.58
CA ILE A 207 3.62 -15.52 3.07
C ILE A 207 2.35 -15.49 2.23
N GLU A 208 2.06 -16.53 1.45
CA GLU A 208 0.82 -16.66 0.69
C GLU A 208 -0.41 -16.69 1.62
N ASP A 209 -0.35 -17.54 2.65
CA ASP A 209 -1.39 -17.64 3.68
C ASP A 209 -1.55 -16.33 4.46
N LEU A 210 -0.47 -15.57 4.65
CA LEU A 210 -0.51 -14.27 5.29
C LEU A 210 -1.20 -13.21 4.41
N LYS A 211 -0.89 -13.16 3.10
CA LYS A 211 -1.59 -12.29 2.14
C LYS A 211 -3.09 -12.60 2.13
N LEU A 212 -3.43 -13.88 2.15
CA LEU A 212 -4.79 -14.40 2.26
C LEU A 212 -5.52 -13.88 3.51
N GLN A 213 -4.88 -14.00 4.68
CA GLN A 213 -5.47 -13.53 5.94
C GLN A 213 -5.68 -12.02 5.96
N ILE A 214 -4.76 -11.24 5.38
CA ILE A 214 -4.92 -9.78 5.26
C ILE A 214 -6.15 -9.44 4.42
N ILE A 215 -6.33 -10.10 3.27
CA ILE A 215 -7.49 -9.88 2.41
C ILE A 215 -8.78 -10.24 3.15
N LYS A 216 -8.81 -11.36 3.88
CA LYS A 216 -9.97 -11.75 4.71
C LYS A 216 -10.29 -10.76 5.81
N GLU A 217 -9.27 -10.22 6.49
CA GLU A 217 -9.45 -9.21 7.54
C GLU A 217 -10.06 -7.91 6.98
N VAL A 218 -9.77 -7.57 5.71
CA VAL A 218 -10.24 -6.34 5.08
C VAL A 218 -11.60 -6.51 4.39
N GLU A 219 -11.80 -7.58 3.63
CA GLU A 219 -12.99 -7.79 2.79
C GLU A 219 -14.02 -8.75 3.40
N GLY A 220 -13.66 -9.46 4.48
CA GLY A 220 -14.50 -10.49 5.10
C GLY A 220 -14.46 -11.85 4.41
N ASP A 221 -15.05 -12.86 5.05
CA ASP A 221 -15.00 -14.26 4.62
C ASP A 221 -15.75 -14.56 3.31
N THR A 222 -16.62 -13.64 2.87
CA THR A 222 -17.47 -13.81 1.68
C THR A 222 -16.79 -13.41 0.36
N TYR A 223 -15.51 -13.05 0.38
CA TYR A 223 -14.82 -12.60 -0.82
C TYR A 223 -14.62 -13.75 -1.83
N LYS A 224 -15.40 -13.74 -2.92
CA LYS A 224 -15.54 -14.83 -3.90
C LYS A 224 -14.24 -15.22 -4.64
N MET A 225 -13.14 -14.47 -4.52
CA MET A 225 -11.86 -14.85 -5.17
C MET A 225 -11.18 -16.07 -4.53
N PHE A 226 -11.61 -16.53 -3.35
CA PHE A 226 -11.03 -17.74 -2.74
C PHE A 226 -11.37 -19.04 -3.50
N GLU A 227 -12.32 -18.99 -4.44
CA GLU A 227 -12.68 -20.13 -5.30
C GLU A 227 -11.77 -20.21 -6.54
N GLY A 228 -10.61 -20.86 -6.37
CA GLY A 228 -9.90 -21.52 -7.47
C GLY A 228 -9.09 -20.66 -8.44
N LYS A 229 -8.79 -19.39 -8.12
CA LYS A 229 -7.83 -18.59 -8.90
C LYS A 229 -6.55 -18.35 -8.09
N ALA A 230 -5.42 -18.52 -8.75
CA ALA A 230 -4.14 -18.07 -8.21
C ALA A 230 -4.13 -16.53 -8.09
N PHE A 231 -3.32 -16.02 -7.16
CA PHE A 231 -3.28 -14.63 -6.71
C PHE A 231 -2.69 -13.63 -7.73
N ASP A 232 -2.52 -14.06 -8.99
CA ASP A 232 -2.00 -13.32 -10.13
C ASP A 232 -2.87 -12.11 -10.55
N ASN A 233 -4.06 -11.97 -9.97
CA ASN A 233 -4.95 -10.82 -10.19
C ASN A 233 -5.35 -10.14 -8.88
N LEU A 234 -4.40 -9.51 -8.18
CA LEU A 234 -4.67 -8.59 -7.07
C LEU A 234 -5.21 -7.22 -7.55
N VAL A 235 -6.18 -7.21 -8.47
CA VAL A 235 -6.97 -6.01 -8.84
C VAL A 235 -8.41 -6.39 -9.15
N PRO A 236 -9.43 -5.74 -8.57
CA PRO A 236 -9.41 -4.68 -7.56
C PRO A 236 -10.00 -5.21 -6.25
N VAL A 237 -9.18 -5.31 -5.20
CA VAL A 237 -9.75 -5.28 -3.86
C VAL A 237 -10.34 -3.88 -3.69
N GLN A 238 -11.67 -3.78 -3.51
CA GLN A 238 -12.36 -2.48 -3.42
C GLN A 238 -11.78 -1.62 -2.28
N SER A 239 -11.23 -2.30 -1.27
CA SER A 239 -10.58 -1.73 -0.10
C SER A 239 -9.05 -1.79 -0.18
N ASN A 240 -8.44 -1.72 -1.37
CA ASN A 240 -6.97 -1.70 -1.52
C ASN A 240 -6.28 -0.54 -0.79
N VAL A 241 -7.06 0.48 -0.44
CA VAL A 241 -6.70 1.67 0.33
C VAL A 241 -6.88 1.50 1.84
N GLU A 242 -7.42 0.37 2.31
CA GLU A 242 -7.65 0.14 3.74
C GLU A 242 -6.32 0.06 4.48
N ILE A 243 -6.20 0.84 5.56
CA ILE A 243 -4.98 0.97 6.35
C ILE A 243 -5.20 0.46 7.77
N ASN A 244 -6.35 0.72 8.38
CA ASN A 244 -6.54 0.51 9.82
C ASN A 244 -6.62 -0.98 10.15
N SER A 245 -7.37 -1.75 9.36
CA SER A 245 -7.46 -3.20 9.54
C SER A 245 -6.11 -3.88 9.32
N VAL A 246 -5.38 -3.49 8.28
CA VAL A 246 -4.05 -4.02 7.96
C VAL A 246 -3.04 -3.69 9.06
N ASN A 247 -2.99 -2.42 9.51
CA ASN A 247 -2.11 -1.98 10.58
C ASN A 247 -2.40 -2.74 11.88
N ARG A 248 -3.69 -2.91 12.23
CA ARG A 248 -4.11 -3.69 13.39
C ARG A 248 -3.67 -5.14 13.26
N PHE A 249 -3.86 -5.77 12.11
CA PHE A 249 -3.51 -7.17 11.89
C PHE A 249 -1.99 -7.41 11.92
N MET A 250 -1.22 -6.56 11.23
CA MET A 250 0.23 -6.71 11.11
C MET A 250 0.98 -6.27 12.37
N LEU A 251 0.51 -5.24 13.08
CA LEU A 251 1.26 -4.56 14.15
C LEU A 251 0.54 -4.58 15.52
N LYS A 252 -0.33 -5.57 15.78
CA LYS A 252 -1.02 -5.74 17.08
C LYS A 252 -0.05 -6.00 18.24
N LYS A 253 0.54 -4.96 18.84
CA LYS A 253 1.54 -5.09 19.93
C LYS A 253 2.56 -6.21 19.59
N ARG A 254 3.01 -7.01 20.57
CA ARG A 254 3.92 -8.15 20.35
C ARG A 254 3.28 -9.39 19.69
N GLY A 255 2.00 -9.35 19.35
CA GLY A 255 1.29 -10.47 18.69
C GLY A 255 0.93 -10.19 17.22
N GLY A 256 1.45 -9.10 16.65
CA GLY A 256 1.23 -8.77 15.24
C GLY A 256 2.00 -9.68 14.30
N LYS A 257 1.38 -10.04 13.15
CA LYS A 257 1.98 -10.94 12.16
C LYS A 257 3.29 -10.45 11.55
N ALA A 258 3.59 -9.15 11.61
CA ALA A 258 4.86 -8.61 11.15
C ALA A 258 6.06 -9.09 12.00
N TYR A 259 5.87 -9.26 13.31
CA TYR A 259 6.91 -9.74 14.22
C TYR A 259 7.20 -11.22 13.98
N GLU A 260 6.14 -12.03 13.86
CA GLU A 260 6.22 -13.45 13.49
C GLU A 260 6.92 -13.63 12.14
N LEU A 261 6.54 -12.83 11.13
CA LEU A 261 7.19 -12.86 9.81
C LEU A 261 8.69 -12.56 9.90
N LYS A 262 9.10 -11.56 10.70
CA LYS A 262 10.51 -11.22 10.87
C LYS A 262 11.31 -12.34 11.51
N GLU A 263 10.75 -12.98 12.53
CA GLU A 263 11.36 -14.14 13.18
C GLU A 263 11.52 -15.31 12.21
N LEU A 264 10.49 -15.58 11.39
CA LEU A 264 10.56 -16.60 10.34
C LEU A 264 11.63 -16.29 9.28
N ILE A 265 11.75 -15.01 8.86
CA ILE A 265 12.81 -14.58 7.94
C ILE A 265 14.20 -14.79 8.58
N PHE A 266 14.35 -14.46 9.86
CA PHE A 266 15.60 -14.68 10.58
C PHE A 266 15.97 -16.16 10.68
N ASN A 267 15.01 -17.01 11.06
CA ASN A 267 15.22 -18.46 11.14
C ASN A 267 15.57 -19.06 9.77
N TYR A 268 14.85 -18.65 8.73
CA TYR A 268 15.15 -19.05 7.35
C TYR A 268 16.57 -18.63 6.95
N LYS A 269 16.99 -17.39 7.24
CA LYS A 269 18.35 -16.91 6.99
C LYS A 269 19.41 -17.75 7.72
N THR A 270 19.18 -18.12 8.97
CA THR A 270 20.09 -19.01 9.72
C THR A 270 20.21 -20.39 9.08
N ILE A 271 19.10 -20.96 8.61
CA ILE A 271 19.12 -22.22 7.86
C ILE A 271 19.95 -22.06 6.58
N LEU A 272 19.73 -21.00 5.80
CA LEU A 272 20.50 -20.76 4.57
C LEU A 272 22.00 -20.69 4.84
N PHE A 273 22.44 -20.02 5.91
CA PHE A 273 23.85 -19.99 6.27
C PHE A 273 24.40 -21.37 6.62
N SER A 274 23.62 -22.26 7.25
CA SER A 274 24.06 -23.64 7.50
C SER A 274 24.20 -24.50 6.24
N LEU A 275 23.61 -24.06 5.12
CA LEU A 275 23.64 -24.76 3.84
C LEU A 275 24.77 -24.28 2.90
N ILE A 276 25.45 -23.19 3.28
CA ILE A 276 26.54 -22.58 2.52
C ILE A 276 27.86 -22.93 3.22
N PRO A 277 28.87 -23.45 2.51
CA PRO A 277 30.20 -23.67 3.09
C PRO A 277 30.88 -22.35 3.46
N ASP A 278 31.62 -22.34 4.58
CA ASP A 278 32.26 -21.13 5.13
C ASP A 278 33.21 -20.43 4.13
N GLU A 279 33.77 -21.16 3.16
CA GLU A 279 34.65 -20.59 2.14
C GLU A 279 33.90 -19.75 1.09
N GLN A 280 32.58 -19.91 0.97
CA GLN A 280 31.75 -19.19 0.00
C GLN A 280 31.29 -17.82 0.53
N VAL A 281 32.27 -16.96 0.81
CA VAL A 281 32.07 -15.62 1.41
C VAL A 281 31.02 -14.79 0.66
N TRP A 282 31.06 -14.81 -0.68
CA TRP A 282 30.14 -14.04 -1.52
C TRP A 282 28.68 -14.52 -1.40
N LEU A 283 28.43 -15.83 -1.21
CA LEU A 283 27.08 -16.36 -0.99
C LEU A 283 26.54 -15.96 0.38
N HIS A 284 27.40 -15.99 1.41
CA HIS A 284 27.03 -15.49 2.73
C HIS A 284 26.66 -14.00 2.67
N GLU A 285 27.43 -13.18 1.96
CA GLU A 285 27.11 -11.77 1.78
C GLU A 285 25.79 -11.57 1.02
N TYR A 286 25.61 -12.28 -0.10
CA TYR A 286 24.39 -12.23 -0.92
C TYR A 286 23.14 -12.56 -0.11
N VAL A 287 23.16 -13.66 0.66
CA VAL A 287 22.06 -14.04 1.57
C VAL A 287 21.88 -12.99 2.66
N SER A 288 22.98 -12.46 3.21
CA SER A 288 22.91 -11.50 4.31
C SER A 288 22.21 -10.20 3.90
N ILE A 289 22.50 -9.70 2.71
CA ILE A 289 21.91 -8.50 2.12
C ILE A 289 20.46 -8.77 1.70
N THR A 290 20.21 -9.89 1.02
CA THR A 290 18.89 -10.18 0.43
C THR A 290 17.83 -10.47 1.49
N MET A 291 18.20 -11.21 2.54
CA MET A 291 17.32 -11.58 3.65
C MET A 291 17.48 -10.65 4.86
N ASN A 292 17.82 -9.39 4.62
CA ASN A 292 18.07 -8.42 5.69
C ASN A 292 16.77 -7.81 6.24
N THR A 293 16.64 -7.78 7.57
CA THR A 293 15.56 -7.10 8.29
C THR A 293 16.08 -5.95 9.18
N LYS A 294 17.17 -5.28 8.75
CA LYS A 294 17.71 -4.10 9.44
C LYS A 294 16.69 -2.96 9.45
N THR A 295 16.71 -2.22 10.54
CA THR A 295 15.96 -0.97 10.68
C THR A 295 16.84 0.18 10.20
N TYR A 296 16.30 1.06 9.37
CA TYR A 296 17.04 2.22 8.85
C TYR A 296 16.70 3.49 9.63
N GLU A 297 17.69 4.28 9.99
CA GLU A 297 17.43 5.59 10.61
C GLU A 297 17.15 6.61 9.49
N LEU A 298 15.88 7.00 9.35
CA LEU A 298 15.44 7.89 8.27
C LEU A 298 15.31 9.36 8.73
N ASN A 299 14.99 9.61 10.01
CA ASN A 299 15.01 10.95 10.64
C ASN A 299 14.83 10.90 12.17
N ASN A 300 15.08 12.02 12.86
CA ASN A 300 14.87 12.19 14.31
C ASN A 300 13.40 12.25 14.76
N ARG A 301 12.41 12.03 13.87
CA ARG A 301 10.99 11.96 14.27
C ARG A 301 10.66 10.53 14.72
N ARG A 302 9.51 10.36 15.37
CA ARG A 302 8.98 9.07 15.92
C ARG A 302 8.84 7.90 14.91
N PHE A 303 9.42 8.02 13.72
CA PHE A 303 9.48 7.02 12.66
C PHE A 303 10.80 6.20 12.65
N ASN A 304 11.70 6.43 13.62
CA ASN A 304 12.74 5.45 14.03
C ASN A 304 12.11 4.23 14.72
N ARG A 305 11.16 3.59 14.04
CA ARG A 305 10.49 2.38 14.51
C ARG A 305 11.17 1.17 13.90
N THR A 306 11.02 0.04 14.56
CA THR A 306 11.59 -1.25 14.14
C THR A 306 11.20 -1.61 12.70
N TRP A 307 11.94 -2.53 12.08
CA TRP A 307 11.70 -3.02 10.72
C TRP A 307 10.21 -3.29 10.41
N GLU A 308 9.48 -3.90 11.35
CA GLU A 308 8.05 -4.20 11.26
C GLU A 308 7.22 -2.93 10.97
N TYR A 309 7.48 -1.85 11.71
CA TYR A 309 6.81 -0.58 11.49
C TYR A 309 7.24 0.09 10.19
N GLN A 310 8.52 -0.01 9.82
CA GLN A 310 9.01 0.57 8.57
C GLN A 310 8.41 -0.10 7.33
N GLN A 311 8.06 -1.37 7.43
CA GLN A 311 7.46 -2.12 6.33
C GLN A 311 5.93 -2.04 6.31
N PHE A 312 5.27 -1.97 7.49
CA PHE A 312 3.82 -2.22 7.57
C PHE A 312 3.00 -1.12 8.25
N TYR A 313 3.61 -0.12 8.88
CA TYR A 313 2.85 0.90 9.61
C TYR A 313 2.21 1.92 8.69
N ASN A 314 0.90 2.07 8.83
CA ASN A 314 0.11 3.07 8.09
C ASN A 314 0.26 2.96 6.56
N PHE A 315 0.61 1.76 6.07
CA PHE A 315 0.61 1.45 4.66
C PHE A 315 -0.75 0.89 4.23
N PRO A 316 -1.25 1.28 3.05
CA PRO A 316 -2.47 0.71 2.50
C PRO A 316 -2.25 -0.76 2.16
N MET A 317 -3.33 -1.54 2.18
CA MET A 317 -3.30 -2.97 1.94
C MET A 317 -2.49 -3.36 0.70
N ILE A 318 -2.66 -2.67 -0.42
CA ILE A 318 -1.92 -2.99 -1.65
C ILE A 318 -0.40 -2.84 -1.51
N ALA A 319 0.07 -1.86 -0.75
CA ALA A 319 1.49 -1.67 -0.49
C ALA A 319 2.04 -2.80 0.40
N VAL A 320 1.26 -3.24 1.40
CA VAL A 320 1.63 -4.38 2.25
C VAL A 320 1.68 -5.68 1.44
N LEU A 321 0.70 -5.94 0.56
CA LEU A 321 0.72 -7.09 -0.33
C LEU A 321 1.92 -7.06 -1.28
N SER A 322 2.24 -5.89 -1.85
CA SER A 322 3.45 -5.71 -2.68
C SER A 322 4.73 -6.01 -1.90
N ALA A 323 4.85 -5.53 -0.65
CA ALA A 323 5.99 -5.81 0.21
C ALA A 323 6.13 -7.31 0.51
N LEU A 324 5.03 -8.02 0.76
CA LEU A 324 5.03 -9.47 0.95
C LEU A 324 5.45 -10.23 -0.32
N SER A 325 4.93 -9.84 -1.49
CA SER A 325 5.34 -10.39 -2.79
C SER A 325 6.84 -10.17 -3.06
N ASN A 326 7.38 -9.00 -2.69
CA ASN A 326 8.81 -8.70 -2.79
C ASN A 326 9.64 -9.64 -1.89
N ILE A 327 9.18 -9.96 -0.69
CA ILE A 327 9.84 -10.95 0.18
C ILE A 327 9.84 -12.35 -0.48
N GLN A 328 8.72 -12.80 -1.05
CA GLN A 328 8.65 -14.07 -1.79
C GLN A 328 9.62 -14.08 -2.97
N TRP A 329 9.68 -12.98 -3.73
CA TRP A 329 10.63 -12.82 -4.83
C TRP A 329 12.08 -12.96 -4.37
N LYS A 330 12.46 -12.28 -3.29
CA LYS A 330 13.79 -12.40 -2.66
C LYS A 330 14.11 -13.83 -2.21
N ILE A 331 13.15 -14.54 -1.61
CA ILE A 331 13.31 -15.95 -1.24
C ILE A 331 13.61 -16.81 -2.47
N SER A 332 12.86 -16.62 -3.55
CA SER A 332 13.07 -17.36 -4.80
C SER A 332 14.36 -16.99 -5.51
N LEU A 333 14.82 -15.74 -5.43
CA LEU A 333 16.15 -15.36 -5.94
C LEU A 333 17.26 -16.08 -5.17
N VAL A 334 17.18 -16.09 -3.84
CA VAL A 334 18.16 -16.79 -2.98
C VAL A 334 18.15 -18.29 -3.21
N GLU A 335 16.99 -18.92 -3.28
CA GLU A 335 16.87 -20.34 -3.64
C GLU A 335 17.55 -20.61 -4.99
N GLY A 336 17.29 -19.78 -6.00
CA GLY A 336 17.86 -19.94 -7.33
C GLY A 336 19.38 -19.86 -7.34
N GLU A 337 19.96 -18.91 -6.60
CA GLU A 337 21.41 -18.74 -6.55
C GLU A 337 22.10 -19.90 -5.81
N LEU A 338 21.55 -20.36 -4.69
CA LEU A 338 22.11 -21.52 -3.99
C LEU A 338 21.95 -22.82 -4.79
N LEU A 339 20.83 -23.01 -5.49
CA LEU A 339 20.66 -24.14 -6.41
C LEU A 339 21.66 -24.09 -7.56
N ASN A 340 21.95 -22.89 -8.08
CA ASN A 340 22.95 -22.69 -9.12
C ASN A 340 24.33 -23.06 -8.61
N TYR A 341 24.69 -22.61 -7.41
CA TYR A 341 25.92 -23.02 -6.74
C TYR A 341 26.03 -24.55 -6.62
N TYR A 342 25.02 -25.22 -6.09
CA TYR A 342 25.03 -26.69 -5.98
C TYR A 342 25.13 -27.39 -7.33
N TYR A 343 24.47 -26.85 -8.36
CA TYR A 343 24.55 -27.38 -9.71
C TYR A 343 25.96 -27.25 -10.30
N GLN A 344 26.62 -26.10 -10.13
CA GLN A 344 28.00 -25.92 -10.59
C GLN A 344 28.97 -26.85 -9.84
N GLU A 345 28.82 -27.00 -8.52
CA GLU A 345 29.63 -27.93 -7.74
C GLU A 345 29.40 -29.39 -8.16
N ALA A 346 28.15 -29.78 -8.42
CA ALA A 346 27.82 -31.09 -8.97
C ALA A 346 28.50 -31.33 -10.34
N LEU A 347 28.51 -30.35 -11.24
CA LEU A 347 29.18 -30.46 -12.53
C LEU A 347 30.69 -30.63 -12.38
N LYS A 348 31.33 -29.90 -11.46
CA LYS A 348 32.77 -30.05 -11.17
C LYS A 348 33.09 -31.46 -10.67
N LEU A 349 32.28 -31.98 -9.75
CA LEU A 349 32.42 -33.36 -9.24
C LEU A 349 32.20 -34.40 -10.34
N GLY A 350 31.28 -34.14 -11.28
CA GLY A 350 31.04 -35.02 -12.43
C GLY A 350 32.18 -35.01 -13.46
N ARG A 351 32.78 -33.85 -13.72
CA ARG A 351 33.93 -33.72 -14.63
C ARG A 351 35.24 -34.25 -14.04
N GLY A 352 35.41 -34.19 -12.71
CA GLY A 352 36.60 -34.73 -12.03
C GLY A 352 36.77 -36.25 -12.11
N ASN A 353 35.74 -36.99 -12.54
CA ASN A 353 35.78 -38.43 -12.79
C ASN A 353 36.03 -38.80 -14.26
N LEU A 354 36.19 -37.83 -15.17
CA LEU A 354 36.67 -38.10 -16.53
C LEU A 354 38.22 -38.07 -16.51
N PRO A 355 38.90 -39.04 -17.14
CA PRO A 355 40.35 -39.00 -17.24
C PRO A 355 40.76 -37.66 -17.88
N VAL A 356 41.68 -36.97 -17.22
CA VAL A 356 42.28 -35.72 -17.73
C VAL A 356 42.87 -36.05 -19.10
N LEU A 357 42.23 -35.58 -20.16
CA LEU A 357 42.87 -35.51 -21.46
C LEU A 357 43.91 -34.39 -21.36
N HIS A 358 45.16 -34.78 -21.10
CA HIS A 358 46.31 -33.91 -21.32
C HIS A 358 46.32 -33.51 -22.80
N GLU A 359 46.09 -32.23 -23.10
CA GLU A 359 47.08 -31.34 -23.71
C GLU A 359 46.49 -29.92 -23.94
N PRO A 360 47.31 -28.87 -23.85
CA PRO A 360 46.91 -27.50 -24.10
C PRO A 360 46.91 -27.21 -25.60
N LEU A 361 45.83 -26.61 -26.11
CA LEU A 361 45.85 -25.98 -27.43
C LEU A 361 46.56 -24.63 -27.32
N ASP A 362 47.90 -24.67 -27.36
CA ASP A 362 48.69 -23.55 -27.81
C ASP A 362 48.50 -23.37 -29.33
N SER A 363 48.39 -22.11 -29.75
CA SER A 363 48.52 -21.61 -31.12
C SER A 363 47.43 -21.99 -32.13
N ILE A 364 46.36 -21.18 -32.19
CA ILE A 364 45.83 -20.76 -33.48
C ILE A 364 45.99 -19.25 -33.58
N SER A 365 47.01 -18.87 -34.34
CA SER A 365 47.30 -17.52 -34.78
C SER A 365 46.08 -16.92 -35.48
N LEU A 366 45.57 -15.81 -34.95
CA LEU A 366 44.80 -14.84 -35.73
C LEU A 366 45.72 -14.25 -36.80
N ASN A 367 45.61 -14.75 -38.03
CA ASN A 367 45.96 -14.02 -39.23
C ASN A 367 45.11 -14.52 -40.40
N SER A 368 44.53 -13.56 -41.14
CA SER A 368 43.75 -13.67 -42.38
C SER A 368 42.34 -14.27 -42.31
N MET A 369 41.33 -13.41 -42.12
CA MET A 369 40.47 -12.88 -43.19
C MET A 369 39.50 -11.81 -42.66
#